data_AF-A0A8E0MDS6-F1
#
_entry.id   AF-A0A8E0MDS6-F1
#
_cell.length_a   1.000
_cell.length_b   1.000
_cell.length_c   1.000
_cell.angle_alpha   90.00
_cell.angle_beta   90.00
_cell.angle_gamma   90.00
#
_symmetry.space_group_name_H-M   'P 1'
#
loop_
_entity.id
_entity.type
_entity.pdbx_description
1 polymer ?
#
loop_
_entity_poly.entity_id
_entity_poly.type
_entity_poly.pdbx_seq_one_letter_code
_entity_poly.pdbx_strand_id
1 'polypeptide(L)' 'MSVNIDWNNLGFDYMQLPYRYVAHWKDGAWDEGKLSTDPNLTMNEGSPILHYGQ' A
#
# COMPACT_ATOMS: atom_id res chain seq x y z
N MET A 1 17.55 -13.57 -0.85
CA MET A 1 18.12 -12.88 0.33
C MET A 1 17.21 -13.19 1.51
N SER A 2 17.72 -13.82 2.56
CA SER A 2 16.96 -13.98 3.81
C SER A 2 16.98 -12.64 4.55
N VAL A 3 15.81 -12.10 4.86
CA VAL A 3 15.70 -10.91 5.72
C VAL A 3 16.02 -11.35 7.14
N ASN A 4 16.97 -10.69 7.79
CA ASN A 4 17.29 -10.96 9.19
C ASN A 4 16.29 -10.19 10.07
N ILE A 5 15.28 -10.89 10.58
CA ILE A 5 14.25 -10.35 11.46
C ILE A 5 14.44 -10.95 12.85
N ASP A 6 14.52 -10.09 13.87
CA ASP A 6 14.49 -10.52 15.27
C ASP A 6 13.05 -10.83 15.69
N TRP A 7 12.65 -12.09 15.50
CA TRP A 7 11.31 -12.56 15.76
C TRP A 7 10.90 -12.49 17.23
N ASN A 8 11.85 -12.54 18.17
CA ASN A 8 11.55 -12.49 19.60
C ASN A 8 11.16 -11.08 20.06
N ASN A 9 11.59 -10.06 19.32
CA ASN A 9 11.33 -8.66 19.61
C ASN A 9 10.48 -7.98 18.52
N LEU A 10 9.74 -8.76 17.73
CA LEU A 10 8.85 -8.20 16.71
C LEU A 10 7.67 -7.48 17.38
N GLY A 11 7.65 -6.15 17.25
CA GLY A 11 6.59 -5.28 17.77
C GLY A 11 5.35 -5.21 16.87
N PHE A 12 4.52 -4.20 17.09
CA PHE A 12 3.31 -3.90 16.29
C PHE A 12 3.43 -2.54 15.63
N ASP A 13 4.36 -2.43 14.69
CA ASP A 13 4.66 -1.20 13.96
C ASP A 13 4.75 -1.47 12.44
N TYR A 14 4.62 -0.40 11.65
CA TYR A 14 4.74 -0.48 10.20
C TYR A 14 6.16 -0.91 9.78
N MET A 15 6.22 -1.86 8.85
CA MET A 15 7.46 -2.29 8.21
C MET A 15 7.30 -2.17 6.69
N GLN A 16 8.13 -1.35 6.06
CA GLN A 16 8.15 -1.25 4.61
C GLN A 16 8.76 -2.52 3.99
N LEU A 17 7.90 -3.35 3.39
CA LEU A 17 8.33 -4.53 2.65
C LEU A 17 8.70 -4.21 1.19
N PRO A 18 9.30 -5.15 0.43
CA PRO A 18 9.71 -4.87 -0.94
C PRO A 18 8.55 -4.65 -1.93
N TYR A 19 7.41 -5.30 -1.72
CA TYR A 19 6.30 -5.28 -2.67
C TYR A 19 4.94 -5.06 -1.99
N ARG A 20 3.99 -4.52 -2.76
CA ARG A 20 2.57 -4.43 -2.44
C ARG A 20 1.74 -4.53 -3.71
N TYR A 21 0.54 -5.09 -3.59
CA TYR A 21 -0.42 -5.12 -4.68
C TYR A 21 -1.17 -3.78 -4.74
N VAL A 22 -1.31 -3.23 -5.94
CA VAL A 22 -2.09 -2.02 -6.19
C VAL A 22 -2.99 -2.27 -7.40
N ALA A 23 -4.27 -1.96 -7.26
CA ALA A 23 -5.24 -1.95 -8.35
C ALA A 23 -6.04 -0.65 -8.29
N HIS A 24 -6.54 -0.19 -9.44
CA HIS A 24 -7.38 0.99 -9.52
C HIS A 24 -8.79 0.62 -9.94
N TRP A 25 -9.78 1.23 -9.29
CA TRP A 25 -11.17 1.16 -9.70
C TRP A 25 -11.52 2.38 -10.54
N LYS A 26 -12.03 2.17 -11.75
CA LYS A 26 -12.43 3.23 -12.66
C LYS A 26 -13.53 2.74 -13.60
N ASP A 27 -14.49 3.61 -13.91
CA ASP A 27 -15.57 3.35 -14.88
C ASP A 27 -16.36 2.06 -14.61
N GLY A 28 -16.55 1.71 -13.33
CA GLY A 28 -17.34 0.55 -12.92
C GLY A 28 -16.56 -0.76 -12.74
N ALA A 29 -15.26 -0.79 -13.00
CA ALA A 29 -14.45 -2.02 -12.94
C ALA A 29 -13.09 -1.81 -12.25
N TRP A 30 -12.53 -2.92 -11.74
CA TRP A 30 -11.14 -2.98 -11.30
C TRP A 30 -10.23 -3.30 -12.48
N ASP A 31 -9.02 -2.74 -12.48
CA ASP A 31 -7.94 -3.20 -13.36
C ASP A 31 -7.35 -4.54 -12.87
N GLU A 32 -6.45 -5.13 -13.66
CA GLU A 32 -5.76 -6.39 -13.33
C GLU A 32 -4.83 -6.28 -12.10
N GLY A 33 -4.57 -5.04 -11.65
CA GLY A 33 -3.60 -4.71 -10.62
C GLY A 33 -2.15 -5.02 -11.00
N LYS A 34 -1.24 -4.65 -10.10
CA LYS A 34 0.20 -4.89 -10.25
C LYS A 34 0.91 -4.92 -8.91
N LEU A 35 2.08 -5.57 -8.89
CA LEU A 35 3.03 -5.39 -7.79
C LEU A 35 3.78 -4.06 -7.97
N SER A 36 3.79 -3.26 -6.91
CA SER A 36 4.55 -2.01 -6.80
C SER A 36 5.61 -2.13 -5.71
N THR A 37 6.73 -1.45 -5.91
CA THR A 37 7.79 -1.27 -4.91
C THR A 37 7.71 0.09 -4.22
N ASP A 38 6.95 1.06 -4.75
CA ASP A 38 6.75 2.39 -4.16
C ASP A 38 5.81 2.31 -2.95
N PRO A 39 6.24 2.74 -1.75
CA PRO A 39 5.39 2.69 -0.55
C PRO A 39 4.39 3.85 -0.48
N ASN A 40 4.52 4.86 -1.34
CA ASN A 40 3.66 6.03 -1.31
C ASN A 40 2.44 5.85 -2.21
N LEU A 41 1.32 6.44 -1.79
CA LEU A 41 0.14 6.61 -2.64
C LEU A 41 0.13 8.03 -3.19
N THR A 42 0.14 8.16 -4.52
CA THR A 42 -0.08 9.45 -5.20
C THR A 42 -1.56 9.59 -5.51
N MET A 43 -2.19 10.64 -5.00
CA MET A 43 -3.61 10.92 -5.22
C MET A 43 -3.84 12.43 -5.35
N ASN A 44 -4.99 12.81 -5.91
CA ASN A 44 -5.36 14.22 -6.02
C ASN A 44 -5.58 14.82 -4.62
N GLU A 45 -5.23 16.10 -4.42
CA GLU A 45 -5.42 16.79 -3.13
C GLU A 45 -6.88 16.79 -2.65
N GLY A 46 -7.85 16.70 -3.56
CA GLY A 46 -9.28 16.60 -3.29
C GLY A 46 -9.83 15.17 -3.12
N SER A 47 -8.98 14.16 -2.93
CA SER A 47 -9.43 12.76 -2.81
C SER A 47 -10.36 12.57 -1.58
N PRO A 48 -11.54 11.95 -1.72
CA PRO A 48 -12.53 11.87 -0.63
C PRO A 48 -12.01 11.26 0.68
N ILE A 49 -11.10 10.30 0.62
CA ILE A 49 -10.45 9.73 1.82
C ILE A 49 -9.78 10.79 2.70
N LEU A 50 -9.26 11.87 2.11
CA LEU A 50 -8.56 12.95 2.83
C LEU A 50 -9.52 13.96 3.49
N HIS A 51 -10.76 14.07 3.02
CA HIS A 51 -11.71 15.12 3.45
C HIS A 51 -12.96 14.56 4.13
N TYR A 52 -13.39 13.37 3.74
CA TYR A 52 -14.67 12.76 4.13
C TYR A 52 -14.53 11.33 4.67
N GLY A 53 -13.31 10.78 4.75
CA GLY A 53 -13.04 9.47 5.36
C GLY A 53 -13.73 8.29 4.65
N GLN A 54 -13.96 8.41 3.33
CA GLN A 54 -14.51 7.35 2.50
C GLN A 54 -13.51 6.21 2.29
#